data_AF-A0A165GSL7-F1
#
_entry.id   AF-A0A165GSL7-F1
#
_cell.length_a   1.000
_cell.length_b   1.000
_cell.length_c   1.000
_cell.angle_alpha   90.00
_cell.angle_beta   90.00
_cell.angle_gamma   90.00
#
_symmetry.space_group_name_H-M   'P 1'
#
loop_
_entity.id
_entity.type
_entity.pdbx_description
1 polymer ?
#
loop_
_entity_poly.entity_id
_entity_poly.type
_entity_poly.pdbx_seq_one_letter_code
_entity_poly.pdbx_strand_id
1 'polypeptide(L)'
;MGSSQPPRILPADELVEEERVPGYRPELYYPATPGQVLNSRYKILTKIGWGRTSTVWLAQELDGPEEMPFPYVTLKLTTADPDFEDVALHELNMNKYLTKDTYFAGSLFVRAAFDHFMATSPTGTEHLCLVFDAMREPLSQFKYRLPGGCIPPSLLKVYAEFILQGLEYLHSHCQIVHTDLKTDNILMSFEDVNVVEEYVKAQDEHPMPRKTIGDRTIYLSHNNFGDLRSYWVLPRIADFGLAHHVDGKRPLRHPIQPPLYHAPEVLLGAPWSYSADIWNLGVLLFELLENRQLFRHLESQKGVYTAQAHLAEMIALFGPPPQKLIEQEKQWCDVPWDRSFPGPDGTWYDTAREYYGGPFFDSKGHFTHTQIIPKDVRLDDCVTCLTGKEKELFLNFVRKMLRWLPEERKTAKELREDPWLYSDLDKT
;
A
#
# COMPACT_ATOMS: atom_id res chain seq x y z
N MET A 1 23.04 1.57 -36.30
CA MET A 1 23.31 2.51 -35.19
C MET A 1 22.09 3.40 -35.07
N GLY A 2 21.15 3.07 -34.18
CA GLY A 2 20.04 3.98 -33.88
C GLY A 2 20.60 5.21 -33.16
N SER A 3 20.21 6.41 -33.57
CA SER A 3 20.63 7.65 -32.89
C SER A 3 19.91 7.72 -31.55
N SER A 4 20.64 7.70 -30.44
CA SER A 4 20.07 7.98 -29.12
C SER A 4 19.43 9.37 -29.11
N GLN A 5 18.19 9.48 -28.66
CA GLN A 5 17.55 10.79 -28.52
C GLN A 5 18.01 11.45 -27.22
N PRO A 6 18.17 12.79 -27.18
CA PRO A 6 18.43 13.47 -25.91
C PRO A 6 17.19 13.40 -24.99
N PRO A 7 17.38 13.36 -23.65
CA PRO A 7 16.27 13.39 -22.72
C PRO A 7 15.49 14.71 -22.80
N ARG A 8 14.17 14.62 -22.63
CA ARG A 8 13.32 15.78 -22.43
C ARG A 8 13.78 16.53 -21.18
N ILE A 9 14.16 17.80 -21.35
CA ILE A 9 14.54 18.67 -20.24
C ILE A 9 13.28 19.28 -19.63
N LEU A 10 13.10 19.11 -18.32
CA LEU A 10 12.00 19.69 -17.56
C LEU A 10 12.36 21.12 -17.11
N PRO A 11 11.39 22.04 -17.00
CA PRO A 11 11.60 23.37 -16.42
C PRO A 11 12.14 23.27 -14.99
N ALA A 12 13.03 24.18 -14.61
CA ALA A 12 13.65 24.17 -13.28
C ALA A 12 12.63 24.42 -12.15
N ASP A 13 11.63 25.25 -12.42
CA ASP A 13 10.54 25.68 -11.53
C ASP A 13 9.38 24.68 -11.43
N GLU A 14 9.30 23.70 -12.35
CA GLU A 14 8.30 22.65 -12.29
C GLU A 14 8.66 21.64 -11.19
N LEU A 15 7.94 21.64 -10.07
CA LEU A 15 8.09 20.62 -9.03
C LEU A 15 7.63 19.26 -9.57
N VAL A 16 8.49 18.24 -9.49
CA VAL A 16 8.14 16.87 -9.83
C VAL A 16 8.22 15.98 -8.60
N GLU A 17 7.25 15.08 -8.47
CA GLU A 17 7.33 13.95 -7.54
C GLU A 17 7.65 14.36 -6.09
N GLU A 18 8.78 13.89 -5.53
CA GLU A 18 9.21 14.17 -4.16
C GLU A 18 9.34 15.67 -3.86
N GLU A 19 9.58 16.52 -4.86
CA GLU A 19 9.65 17.98 -4.69
C GLU A 19 8.32 18.61 -4.26
N ARG A 20 7.20 17.88 -4.42
CA ARG A 20 5.86 18.32 -3.99
C ARG A 20 5.60 18.00 -2.53
N VAL A 21 6.46 17.21 -1.88
CA VAL A 21 6.29 16.83 -0.48
C VAL A 21 6.63 18.03 0.41
N PRO A 22 5.75 18.45 1.32
CA PRO A 22 6.07 19.49 2.29
C PRO A 22 7.33 19.14 3.09
N GLY A 23 8.27 20.07 3.20
CA GLY A 23 9.56 19.85 3.86
C GLY A 23 10.60 19.11 3.01
N TYR A 24 10.40 18.98 1.69
CA TYR A 24 11.38 18.41 0.78
C TYR A 24 12.74 19.11 0.89
N ARG A 25 13.77 18.30 1.17
CA ARG A 25 15.18 18.71 1.25
C ARG A 25 15.98 17.84 0.28
N PRO A 26 16.31 18.32 -0.94
CA PRO A 26 16.97 17.49 -1.95
C PRO A 26 18.28 16.86 -1.47
N GLU A 27 19.01 17.54 -0.59
CA GLU A 27 20.25 17.09 0.05
C GLU A 27 20.12 15.79 0.85
N LEU A 28 18.92 15.47 1.34
CA LEU A 28 18.68 14.25 2.10
C LEU A 28 18.35 13.04 1.22
N TYR A 29 18.14 13.22 -0.07
CA TYR A 29 17.89 12.13 -1.01
C TYR A 29 19.21 11.64 -1.60
N TYR A 30 19.33 10.34 -1.88
CA TYR A 30 20.50 9.83 -2.60
C TYR A 30 20.50 10.37 -4.05
N PRO A 31 21.57 11.01 -4.54
CA PRO A 31 21.64 11.57 -5.89
C PRO A 31 21.93 10.49 -6.95
N ALA A 32 21.02 9.52 -7.09
CA ALA A 32 21.17 8.40 -8.01
C ALA A 32 21.24 8.86 -9.47
N THR A 33 22.14 8.23 -10.24
CA THR A 33 22.33 8.52 -11.67
C THR A 33 22.28 7.22 -12.49
N PRO A 34 21.50 7.15 -13.59
CA PRO A 34 21.56 6.03 -14.53
C PRO A 34 22.99 5.70 -14.97
N GLY A 35 23.33 4.42 -14.98
CA GLY A 35 24.66 3.91 -15.27
C GLY A 35 25.59 3.79 -14.05
N GLN A 36 25.26 4.43 -12.92
CA GLN A 36 26.01 4.29 -11.67
C GLN A 36 25.91 2.85 -11.14
N VAL A 37 27.04 2.29 -10.69
CA VAL A 37 27.08 0.97 -10.04
C VAL A 37 27.18 1.15 -8.53
N LEU A 38 26.23 0.56 -7.80
CA LEU A 38 26.20 0.54 -6.34
C LEU A 38 26.61 -0.84 -5.81
N ASN A 39 27.29 -0.85 -4.66
CA ASN A 39 27.78 -2.06 -4.00
C ASN A 39 28.57 -3.00 -4.93
N SER A 40 29.23 -2.44 -5.95
CA SER A 40 29.93 -3.18 -7.03
C SER A 40 29.08 -4.21 -7.78
N ARG A 41 27.76 -4.21 -7.61
CA ARG A 41 26.86 -5.29 -8.09
C ARG A 41 25.64 -4.77 -8.83
N TYR A 42 25.10 -3.61 -8.45
CA TYR A 42 23.82 -3.12 -8.96
C TYR A 42 23.97 -1.86 -9.78
N LYS A 43 23.80 -1.96 -11.10
CA LYS A 43 23.84 -0.83 -12.03
C LYS A 43 22.47 -0.18 -12.12
N ILE A 44 22.35 1.07 -11.69
CA ILE A 44 21.12 1.86 -11.77
C ILE A 44 20.74 2.07 -13.25
N LEU A 45 19.46 1.85 -13.60
CA LEU A 45 18.94 2.03 -14.94
C LEU A 45 17.95 3.18 -15.02
N THR A 46 16.82 3.07 -14.30
CA THR A 46 15.72 4.05 -14.38
C THR A 46 15.07 4.29 -13.04
N LYS A 47 14.61 5.51 -12.78
CA LYS A 47 13.75 5.82 -11.65
C LYS A 47 12.35 5.33 -11.97
N ILE A 48 11.76 4.52 -11.09
CA ILE A 48 10.44 3.89 -11.31
C ILE A 48 9.43 4.25 -10.21
N GLY A 49 9.87 4.94 -9.16
CA GLY A 49 8.98 5.41 -8.11
C GLY A 49 9.70 6.27 -7.07
N TRP A 50 8.92 6.78 -6.12
CA TRP A 50 9.38 7.70 -5.09
C TRP A 50 8.40 7.72 -3.91
N GLY A 51 8.86 8.25 -2.78
CA GLY A 51 8.06 8.56 -1.61
C GLY A 51 8.76 9.60 -0.74
N ARG A 52 8.14 10.00 0.38
CA ARG A 52 8.73 10.99 1.31
C ARG A 52 10.10 10.56 1.87
N THR A 53 10.31 9.26 2.05
CA THR A 53 11.48 8.70 2.72
C THR A 53 12.39 7.92 1.79
N SER A 54 12.12 7.85 0.48
CA SER A 54 12.95 7.08 -0.46
C SER A 54 12.71 7.43 -1.94
N THR A 55 13.65 7.03 -2.80
CA THR A 55 13.44 6.89 -4.24
C THR A 55 13.63 5.44 -4.67
N VAL A 56 12.93 5.02 -5.72
CA VAL A 56 12.88 3.64 -6.18
C VAL A 56 13.38 3.55 -7.62
N TRP A 57 14.33 2.65 -7.86
CA TRP A 57 15.05 2.54 -9.12
C TRP A 57 15.08 1.11 -9.63
N LEU A 58 14.82 0.92 -10.92
CA LEU A 58 15.16 -0.32 -11.62
C LEU A 58 16.68 -0.38 -11.79
N ALA A 59 17.27 -1.53 -11.51
CA ALA A 59 18.70 -1.77 -11.67
C ALA A 59 18.98 -3.13 -12.31
N GLN A 60 20.16 -3.24 -12.91
CA GLN A 60 20.72 -4.50 -13.40
C GLN A 60 21.72 -5.05 -12.39
N GLU A 61 21.60 -6.32 -12.03
CA GLU A 61 22.59 -7.07 -11.29
C GLU A 61 23.72 -7.56 -12.22
N LEU A 62 24.97 -7.21 -11.94
CA LEU A 62 26.09 -7.45 -12.86
C LEU A 62 26.71 -8.85 -12.72
N ASP A 63 26.65 -9.44 -11.52
CA ASP A 63 27.31 -10.71 -11.17
C ASP A 63 26.33 -11.69 -10.49
N GLY A 64 25.13 -11.84 -11.06
CA GLY A 64 24.12 -12.78 -10.58
C GLY A 64 24.46 -14.25 -10.90
N PRO A 65 23.92 -15.24 -10.16
CA PRO A 65 24.04 -16.65 -10.51
C PRO A 65 23.56 -16.91 -11.94
N GLU A 66 24.24 -17.77 -12.71
CA GLU A 66 23.85 -18.12 -14.09
C GLU A 66 22.41 -18.70 -14.20
N GLU A 67 21.86 -19.21 -13.09
CA GLU A 67 20.52 -19.79 -12.99
C GLU A 67 19.41 -18.75 -12.73
N MET A 68 19.75 -17.50 -12.39
CA MET A 68 18.76 -16.43 -12.30
C MET A 68 18.33 -16.08 -13.72
N PRO A 69 17.04 -16.26 -14.07
CA PRO A 69 16.63 -16.17 -15.45
C PRO A 69 16.99 -14.80 -16.03
N PHE A 70 16.90 -13.71 -15.23
CA PHE A 70 17.28 -12.37 -15.67
C PHE A 70 17.75 -11.47 -14.52
N PRO A 71 18.71 -10.55 -14.77
CA PRO A 71 19.40 -9.81 -13.72
C PRO A 71 18.74 -8.48 -13.39
N TYR A 72 17.40 -8.38 -13.29
CA TYR A 72 16.73 -7.11 -12.99
C TYR A 72 16.16 -7.07 -11.58
N VAL A 73 16.50 -6.01 -10.85
CA VAL A 73 16.11 -5.80 -9.46
C VAL A 73 15.57 -4.38 -9.27
N THR A 74 14.91 -4.14 -8.15
CA THR A 74 14.53 -2.81 -7.71
C THR A 74 15.34 -2.39 -6.49
N LEU A 75 15.91 -1.20 -6.54
CA LEU A 75 16.62 -0.55 -5.44
C LEU A 75 15.71 0.51 -4.81
N LYS A 76 15.39 0.38 -3.53
CA LYS A 76 14.76 1.43 -2.72
C LYS A 76 15.84 2.11 -1.90
N LEU A 77 16.22 3.32 -2.30
CA LEU A 77 17.24 4.15 -1.65
C LEU A 77 16.55 5.12 -0.68
N THR A 78 16.78 4.94 0.62
CA THR A 78 16.16 5.78 1.65
C THR A 78 16.78 7.18 1.70
N THR A 79 16.02 8.14 2.22
CA THR A 79 16.56 9.44 2.60
C THR A 79 17.48 9.30 3.80
N ALA A 80 18.48 10.17 3.91
CA ALA A 80 19.32 10.34 5.10
C ALA A 80 18.71 11.35 6.09
N ASP A 81 17.38 11.40 6.15
CA ASP A 81 16.66 12.30 7.03
C ASP A 81 16.65 11.73 8.46
N PRO A 82 17.26 12.41 9.45
CA PRO A 82 17.35 11.90 10.82
C PRO A 82 15.97 11.71 11.46
N ASP A 83 14.95 12.45 11.01
CA ASP A 83 13.58 12.30 11.52
C ASP A 83 12.94 10.95 11.10
N PHE A 84 13.55 10.24 10.15
CA PHE A 84 13.06 8.99 9.58
C PHE A 84 14.06 7.82 9.66
N GLU A 85 15.17 7.97 10.41
CA GLU A 85 16.17 6.90 10.55
C GLU A 85 15.57 5.62 11.15
N ASP A 86 14.77 5.76 12.22
CA ASP A 86 14.04 4.65 12.84
C ASP A 86 13.08 3.96 11.86
N VAL A 87 12.49 4.71 10.91
CA VAL A 87 11.57 4.16 9.91
C VAL A 87 12.34 3.29 8.92
N ALA A 88 13.50 3.73 8.44
CA ALA A 88 14.35 2.97 7.53
C ALA A 88 14.86 1.67 8.20
N LEU A 89 15.29 1.75 9.46
CA LEU A 89 15.75 0.59 10.22
C LEU A 89 14.61 -0.38 10.53
N HIS A 90 13.43 0.13 10.86
CA HIS A 90 12.23 -0.67 11.06
C HIS A 90 11.88 -1.45 9.79
N GLU A 91 11.85 -0.78 8.63
CA GLU A 91 11.58 -1.43 7.35
C GLU A 91 12.62 -2.52 7.03
N LEU A 92 13.92 -2.26 7.27
CA LEU A 92 14.98 -3.27 7.11
C LEU A 92 14.72 -4.51 7.97
N ASN A 93 14.36 -4.30 9.25
CA ASN A 93 14.12 -5.37 10.18
C ASN A 93 12.90 -6.20 9.80
N MET A 94 11.81 -5.57 9.32
CA MET A 94 10.65 -6.27 8.78
C MET A 94 11.04 -7.14 7.58
N ASN A 95 11.78 -6.59 6.62
CA ASN A 95 12.22 -7.34 5.44
C ASN A 95 13.11 -8.53 5.82
N LYS A 96 14.10 -8.34 6.70
CA LYS A 96 14.94 -9.42 7.23
C LYS A 96 14.15 -10.51 7.93
N TYR A 97 13.03 -10.17 8.55
CA TYR A 97 12.17 -11.15 9.21
C TYR A 97 11.39 -11.97 8.18
N LEU A 98 10.79 -11.30 7.19
CA LEU A 98 9.99 -11.92 6.12
C LEU A 98 10.79 -12.90 5.26
N THR A 99 12.11 -12.73 5.15
CA THR A 99 12.96 -13.63 4.35
C THR A 99 13.50 -14.84 5.10
N LYS A 100 13.21 -15.03 6.39
CA LYS A 100 13.76 -16.15 7.18
C LYS A 100 13.13 -17.51 6.87
N ASP A 101 11.81 -17.54 6.72
CA ASP A 101 11.02 -18.78 6.58
C ASP A 101 10.04 -18.67 5.41
N THR A 102 10.52 -18.92 4.19
CA THR A 102 9.76 -18.80 2.93
C THR A 102 9.24 -20.14 2.40
N TYR A 103 9.14 -21.17 3.25
CA TYR A 103 8.67 -22.50 2.85
C TYR A 103 7.16 -22.55 2.57
N PHE A 104 6.41 -21.54 3.01
CA PHE A 104 4.97 -21.46 2.83
C PHE A 104 4.62 -20.83 1.49
N ALA A 105 3.70 -21.46 0.75
CA ALA A 105 3.28 -20.98 -0.57
C ALA A 105 2.81 -19.50 -0.56
N GLY A 106 2.20 -19.05 0.53
CA GLY A 106 1.77 -17.66 0.69
C GLY A 106 2.90 -16.63 0.64
N SER A 107 4.14 -17.02 0.93
CA SER A 107 5.31 -16.14 0.82
C SER A 107 5.56 -15.66 -0.62
N LEU A 108 5.11 -16.41 -1.64
CA LEU A 108 5.22 -16.01 -3.06
C LEU A 108 4.38 -14.76 -3.39
N PHE A 109 3.39 -14.43 -2.54
CA PHE A 109 2.51 -13.27 -2.68
C PHE A 109 2.90 -12.13 -1.73
N VAL A 110 4.09 -12.19 -1.15
CA VAL A 110 4.71 -11.14 -0.34
C VAL A 110 6.05 -10.75 -0.98
N ARG A 111 6.28 -9.45 -1.17
CA ARG A 111 7.54 -8.92 -1.71
C ARG A 111 8.39 -8.38 -0.57
N ALA A 112 9.40 -9.14 -0.17
CA ALA A 112 10.41 -8.72 0.78
C ALA A 112 11.75 -8.42 0.09
N ALA A 113 12.55 -7.54 0.69
CA ALA A 113 13.90 -7.24 0.22
C ALA A 113 14.80 -8.44 0.49
N PHE A 114 15.43 -8.98 -0.55
CA PHE A 114 16.34 -10.13 -0.43
C PHE A 114 17.78 -9.72 -0.14
N ASP A 115 18.15 -8.46 -0.37
CA ASP A 115 19.48 -7.91 -0.08
C ASP A 115 19.36 -6.46 0.42
N HIS A 116 20.40 -5.98 1.10
CA HIS A 116 20.51 -4.60 1.57
C HIS A 116 21.97 -4.17 1.71
N PHE A 117 22.23 -2.88 1.55
CA PHE A 117 23.56 -2.29 1.76
C PHE A 117 23.46 -0.79 2.07
N MET A 118 24.54 -0.21 2.59
CA MET A 118 24.66 1.24 2.74
C MET A 118 25.29 1.83 1.49
N ALA A 119 24.58 2.74 0.82
CA ALA A 119 25.06 3.50 -0.32
C ALA A 119 25.61 4.85 0.13
N THR A 120 26.90 5.10 -0.08
CA THR A 120 27.52 6.40 0.21
C THR A 120 27.34 7.35 -0.97
N SER A 121 26.78 8.52 -0.71
CA SER A 121 26.65 9.61 -1.69
C SER A 121 28.00 10.32 -1.94
N PRO A 122 28.14 11.13 -3.00
CA PRO A 122 29.37 11.90 -3.25
C PRO A 122 29.77 12.85 -2.10
N THR A 123 28.81 13.27 -1.28
CA THR A 123 29.04 14.13 -0.09
C THR A 123 29.45 13.33 1.15
N GLY A 124 29.53 11.99 1.07
CA GLY A 124 29.85 11.11 2.18
C GLY A 124 28.65 10.67 3.03
N THR A 125 27.45 11.16 2.73
CA THR A 125 26.23 10.77 3.44
C THR A 125 25.84 9.34 3.09
N GLU A 126 25.51 8.52 4.09
CA GLU A 126 25.09 7.13 3.90
C GLU A 126 23.57 7.02 3.77
N HIS A 127 23.13 6.14 2.88
CA HIS A 127 21.71 5.87 2.62
C HIS A 127 21.48 4.36 2.63
N LEU A 128 20.47 3.89 3.37
CA LEU A 128 20.10 2.48 3.30
C LEU A 128 19.51 2.18 1.92
N CYS A 129 20.02 1.14 1.28
CA CYS A 129 19.44 0.59 0.06
C CYS A 129 18.85 -0.79 0.36
N LEU A 130 17.56 -0.96 0.06
CA LEU A 130 16.89 -2.26 0.07
C LEU A 130 16.75 -2.76 -1.38
N VAL A 131 17.04 -4.03 -1.60
CA VAL A 131 17.01 -4.67 -2.94
C VAL A 131 15.86 -5.68 -2.99
N PHE A 132 14.99 -5.53 -3.99
CA PHE A 132 13.80 -6.36 -4.18
C PHE A 132 13.75 -6.96 -5.59
N ASP A 133 13.00 -8.04 -5.76
CA ASP A 133 12.60 -8.54 -7.09
C ASP A 133 11.99 -7.41 -7.91
N ALA A 134 12.32 -7.29 -9.19
CA ALA A 134 11.68 -6.31 -10.07
C ALA A 134 10.18 -6.62 -10.25
N MET A 135 9.34 -5.59 -10.14
CA MET A 135 7.90 -5.66 -10.31
C MET A 135 7.44 -4.61 -11.33
N ARG A 136 6.27 -4.84 -11.94
CA ARG A 136 5.53 -3.84 -12.72
C ARG A 136 4.97 -2.75 -11.81
N GLU A 137 4.06 -1.95 -12.34
CA GLU A 137 3.31 -0.96 -11.59
C GLU A 137 2.44 -1.54 -10.45
N PRO A 138 2.09 -0.72 -9.45
CA PRO A 138 1.08 -1.07 -8.45
C PRO A 138 -0.29 -1.36 -9.06
N LEU A 139 -1.11 -2.13 -8.36
CA LEU A 139 -2.45 -2.53 -8.79
C LEU A 139 -3.36 -1.32 -9.07
N SER A 140 -3.14 -0.21 -8.35
CA SER A 140 -3.83 1.08 -8.57
C SER A 140 -3.65 1.62 -9.99
N GLN A 141 -2.49 1.37 -10.61
CA GLN A 141 -2.15 1.77 -11.98
C GLN A 141 -2.39 0.62 -12.97
N PHE A 142 -2.06 -0.61 -12.58
CA PHE A 142 -2.16 -1.79 -13.43
C PHE A 142 -3.56 -2.00 -14.01
N LYS A 143 -4.62 -1.69 -13.25
CA LYS A 143 -6.01 -1.86 -13.73
C LYS A 143 -6.29 -1.11 -15.03
N TYR A 144 -5.55 -0.04 -15.34
CA TYR A 144 -5.70 0.72 -16.59
C TYR A 144 -5.11 0.02 -17.82
N ARG A 145 -4.31 -1.04 -17.62
CA ARG A 145 -3.86 -1.94 -18.70
C ARG A 145 -4.95 -2.90 -19.15
N LEU A 146 -5.96 -3.10 -18.31
CA LEU A 146 -7.06 -4.03 -18.59
C LEU A 146 -8.17 -3.32 -19.38
N PRO A 147 -8.95 -4.04 -20.19
CA PRO A 147 -10.07 -3.48 -20.93
C PRO A 147 -11.03 -2.70 -20.01
N GLY A 148 -11.36 -1.46 -20.40
CA GLY A 148 -12.26 -0.59 -19.62
C GLY A 148 -11.62 0.07 -18.39
N GLY A 149 -10.33 -0.17 -18.13
CA GLY A 149 -9.63 0.40 -16.98
C GLY A 149 -10.09 -0.16 -15.63
N CYS A 150 -10.61 -1.38 -15.63
CA CYS A 150 -11.14 -2.08 -14.46
C CYS A 150 -10.70 -3.54 -14.43
N ILE A 151 -10.68 -4.14 -13.25
CA ILE A 151 -10.36 -5.57 -13.11
C ILE A 151 -11.64 -6.39 -13.36
N PRO A 152 -11.64 -7.31 -14.34
CA PRO A 152 -12.79 -8.18 -14.55
C PRO A 152 -13.11 -9.01 -13.29
N PRO A 153 -14.39 -9.26 -12.96
CA PRO A 153 -14.76 -9.98 -11.74
C PRO A 153 -14.09 -11.35 -11.59
N SER A 154 -13.92 -12.10 -12.69
CA SER A 154 -13.22 -13.38 -12.70
C SER A 154 -11.74 -13.26 -12.31
N LEU A 155 -11.05 -12.22 -12.82
CA LEU A 155 -9.66 -11.93 -12.45
C LEU A 155 -9.56 -11.42 -11.01
N LEU A 156 -10.54 -10.64 -10.55
CA LEU A 156 -10.59 -10.14 -9.18
C LEU A 156 -10.64 -11.29 -8.16
N LYS A 157 -11.39 -12.38 -8.44
CA LYS A 157 -11.40 -13.58 -7.58
C LYS A 157 -10.02 -14.22 -7.46
N VAL A 158 -9.32 -14.36 -8.59
CA VAL A 158 -7.96 -14.91 -8.62
C VAL A 158 -7.00 -14.04 -7.80
N TYR A 159 -7.06 -12.72 -7.98
CA TYR A 159 -6.23 -11.79 -7.21
C TYR A 159 -6.60 -11.77 -5.73
N ALA A 160 -7.89 -11.85 -5.38
CA ALA A 160 -8.33 -11.94 -4.00
C ALA A 160 -7.76 -13.20 -3.32
N GLU A 161 -7.79 -14.36 -3.98
CA GLU A 161 -7.22 -15.60 -3.47
C GLU A 161 -5.70 -15.50 -3.23
N PHE A 162 -4.96 -14.89 -4.16
CA PHE A 162 -3.51 -14.68 -4.00
C PHE A 162 -3.16 -13.68 -2.89
N ILE A 163 -3.91 -12.57 -2.79
CA ILE A 163 -3.74 -11.60 -1.70
C ILE A 163 -4.07 -12.25 -0.35
N LEU A 164 -5.12 -13.08 -0.28
CA LEU A 164 -5.47 -13.82 0.93
C LEU A 164 -4.39 -14.83 1.32
N GLN A 165 -3.75 -15.51 0.37
CA GLN A 165 -2.59 -16.38 0.65
C GLN A 165 -1.42 -15.58 1.23
N GLY A 166 -1.14 -14.39 0.71
CA GLY A 166 -0.13 -13.48 1.26
C GLY A 166 -0.48 -13.03 2.68
N LEU A 167 -1.73 -12.63 2.93
CA LEU A 167 -2.19 -12.23 4.27
C LEU A 167 -2.20 -13.40 5.26
N GLU A 168 -2.60 -14.60 4.85
CA GLU A 168 -2.52 -15.80 5.70
C GLU A 168 -1.06 -16.08 6.11
N TYR A 169 -0.12 -15.95 5.18
CA TYR A 169 1.30 -16.05 5.49
C TYR A 169 1.74 -14.99 6.51
N LEU A 170 1.45 -13.72 6.27
CA LEU A 170 1.80 -12.62 7.17
C LEU A 170 1.20 -12.81 8.58
N HIS A 171 -0.09 -13.12 8.66
CA HIS A 171 -0.83 -13.18 9.93
C HIS A 171 -0.54 -14.45 10.71
N SER A 172 -0.56 -15.61 10.04
CA SER A 172 -0.49 -16.92 10.71
C SER A 172 0.93 -17.44 10.89
N HIS A 173 1.86 -17.06 10.02
CA HIS A 173 3.23 -17.57 10.03
C HIS A 173 4.24 -16.51 10.46
N CYS A 174 4.10 -15.27 9.98
CA CYS A 174 5.02 -14.19 10.35
C CYS A 174 4.59 -13.40 11.59
N GLN A 175 3.34 -13.51 12.02
CA GLN A 175 2.75 -12.70 13.09
C GLN A 175 2.90 -11.19 12.85
N ILE A 176 2.73 -10.78 11.59
CA ILE A 176 2.86 -9.40 11.11
C ILE A 176 1.48 -8.88 10.67
N VAL A 177 1.14 -7.65 11.04
CA VAL A 177 0.06 -6.85 10.44
C VAL A 177 0.68 -5.86 9.47
N HIS A 178 0.15 -5.73 8.27
CA HIS A 178 0.65 -4.82 7.24
C HIS A 178 0.34 -3.35 7.57
N THR A 179 -0.88 -3.07 8.02
CA THR A 179 -1.40 -1.78 8.49
C THR A 179 -1.54 -0.66 7.46
N ASP A 180 -0.97 -0.81 6.25
CA ASP A 180 -1.17 0.10 5.11
C ASP A 180 -1.61 -0.65 3.85
N LEU A 181 -2.52 -1.62 3.98
CA LEU A 181 -2.94 -2.43 2.84
C LEU A 181 -3.87 -1.62 1.91
N LYS A 182 -3.40 -1.30 0.71
CA LYS A 182 -4.12 -0.54 -0.31
C LYS A 182 -3.64 -0.93 -1.72
N THR A 183 -4.34 -0.48 -2.75
CA THR A 183 -4.00 -0.82 -4.15
C THR A 183 -2.60 -0.36 -4.60
N ASP A 184 -2.04 0.69 -3.97
CA ASP A 184 -0.65 1.14 -4.23
C ASP A 184 0.42 0.21 -3.63
N ASN A 185 0.05 -0.58 -2.61
CA ASN A 185 0.93 -1.50 -1.91
C ASN A 185 0.72 -2.97 -2.34
N ILE A 186 -0.04 -3.18 -3.42
CA ILE A 186 -0.11 -4.46 -4.15
C ILE A 186 0.63 -4.26 -5.47
N LEU A 187 1.81 -4.85 -5.61
CA LEU A 187 2.60 -4.73 -6.83
C LEU A 187 2.35 -5.93 -7.75
N MET A 188 2.36 -5.66 -9.05
CA MET A 188 2.09 -6.68 -10.05
C MET A 188 3.40 -7.24 -10.60
N SER A 189 3.51 -8.57 -10.78
CA SER A 189 4.71 -9.16 -11.39
C SER A 189 4.80 -8.78 -12.88
N PHE A 190 6.00 -8.91 -13.45
CA PHE A 190 6.09 -8.99 -14.91
C PHE A 190 5.50 -10.34 -15.38
N GLU A 191 4.78 -10.31 -16.49
CA GLU A 191 4.18 -11.47 -17.15
C GLU A 191 5.14 -12.21 -18.07
N ASP A 192 6.15 -11.48 -18.56
CA ASP A 192 7.21 -11.96 -19.42
C ASP A 192 8.41 -11.09 -19.13
N VAL A 193 9.54 -11.73 -18.93
CA VAL A 193 10.78 -11.06 -18.59
C VAL A 193 11.36 -10.24 -19.74
N ASN A 194 11.04 -10.58 -20.99
CA ASN A 194 11.43 -9.80 -22.16
C ASN A 194 10.85 -8.38 -22.12
N VAL A 195 9.76 -8.16 -21.37
CA VAL A 195 9.20 -6.82 -21.14
C VAL A 195 10.24 -5.90 -20.52
N VAL A 196 10.96 -6.36 -19.49
CA VAL A 196 11.96 -5.55 -18.79
C VAL A 196 13.16 -5.28 -19.71
N GLU A 197 13.63 -6.30 -20.43
CA GLU A 197 14.74 -6.13 -21.38
C GLU A 197 14.42 -5.11 -22.47
N GLU A 198 13.26 -5.22 -23.09
CA GLU A 198 12.85 -4.31 -24.15
C GLU A 198 12.61 -2.90 -23.61
N TYR A 199 12.02 -2.77 -22.42
CA TYR A 199 11.89 -1.50 -21.73
C TYR A 199 13.26 -0.84 -21.48
N VAL A 200 14.26 -1.61 -21.03
CA VAL A 200 15.62 -1.12 -20.80
C VAL A 200 16.29 -0.72 -22.10
N LYS A 201 16.21 -1.54 -23.16
CA LYS A 201 16.74 -1.20 -24.50
C LYS A 201 16.08 0.06 -25.06
N ALA A 202 14.78 0.25 -24.83
CA ALA A 202 14.05 1.42 -25.28
C ALA A 202 14.48 2.73 -24.58
N GLN A 203 15.16 2.68 -23.43
CA GLN A 203 15.65 3.89 -22.75
C GLN A 203 16.74 4.61 -23.53
N ASP A 204 17.46 3.93 -24.42
CA ASP A 204 18.44 4.58 -25.31
C ASP A 204 17.75 5.49 -26.34
N GLU A 205 16.54 5.12 -26.77
CA GLU A 205 15.73 5.86 -27.72
C GLU A 205 14.78 6.86 -27.03
N HIS A 206 14.33 6.52 -25.82
CA HIS A 206 13.36 7.30 -25.04
C HIS A 206 13.84 7.49 -23.60
N PRO A 207 14.92 8.26 -23.37
CA PRO A 207 15.46 8.44 -22.03
C PRO A 207 14.54 9.24 -21.12
N MET A 208 14.64 8.97 -19.82
CA MET A 208 13.81 9.60 -18.79
C MET A 208 13.90 11.14 -18.83
N PRO A 209 12.75 11.85 -18.72
CA PRO A 209 12.75 13.29 -18.54
C PRO A 209 13.49 13.69 -17.26
N ARG A 210 14.23 14.80 -17.32
CA ARG A 210 15.04 15.27 -16.18
C ARG A 210 15.20 16.78 -16.16
N LYS A 211 15.53 17.33 -14.99
CA LYS A 211 16.06 18.69 -14.83
C LYS A 211 17.33 18.68 -14.01
N THR A 212 18.09 19.78 -14.11
CA THR A 212 19.29 19.99 -13.30
C THR A 212 19.10 21.26 -12.48
N ILE A 213 19.31 21.16 -11.17
CA ILE A 213 19.26 22.28 -10.24
C ILE A 213 20.60 22.29 -9.49
N GLY A 214 21.43 23.29 -9.80
CA GLY A 214 22.81 23.32 -9.29
C GLY A 214 23.62 22.12 -9.78
N ASP A 215 24.12 21.32 -8.86
CA ASP A 215 24.88 20.09 -9.10
C ASP A 215 24.00 18.82 -9.12
N ARG A 216 22.71 18.92 -8.79
CA ARG A 216 21.80 17.79 -8.72
C ARG A 216 20.99 17.62 -10.01
N THR A 217 20.85 16.38 -10.45
CA THR A 217 19.92 16.00 -11.51
C THR A 217 18.71 15.30 -10.90
N ILE A 218 17.53 15.80 -11.20
CA ILE A 218 16.25 15.24 -10.76
C ILE A 218 15.59 14.59 -11.96
N TYR A 219 15.26 13.30 -11.82
CA TYR A 219 14.59 12.50 -12.85
C TYR A 219 13.11 12.36 -12.50
N LEU A 220 12.25 12.49 -13.51
CA LEU A 220 10.86 12.08 -13.41
C LEU A 220 10.80 10.54 -13.55
N SER A 221 10.02 9.86 -12.72
CA SER A 221 9.91 8.41 -12.80
C SER A 221 9.37 7.98 -14.17
N HIS A 222 9.94 6.92 -14.70
CA HIS A 222 9.53 6.28 -15.93
C HIS A 222 9.14 4.84 -15.59
N ASN A 223 7.86 4.61 -15.32
CA ASN A 223 7.33 3.34 -14.84
C ASN A 223 6.29 2.74 -15.80
N ASN A 224 6.25 3.23 -17.05
CA ASN A 224 5.42 2.67 -18.11
C ASN A 224 6.20 1.58 -18.85
N PHE A 225 6.00 0.32 -18.45
CA PHE A 225 6.64 -0.85 -19.05
C PHE A 225 5.98 -1.34 -20.36
N GLY A 226 5.08 -0.54 -20.95
CA GLY A 226 4.34 -0.90 -22.16
C GLY A 226 3.13 -1.82 -21.91
N ASP A 227 2.54 -2.27 -23.00
CA ASP A 227 1.33 -3.10 -22.99
C ASP A 227 1.58 -4.52 -22.43
N LEU A 228 0.50 -5.17 -22.01
CA LEU A 228 0.54 -6.54 -21.51
C LEU A 228 0.72 -7.54 -22.65
N ARG A 229 1.63 -8.50 -22.48
CA ARG A 229 1.79 -9.67 -23.37
C ARG A 229 0.88 -10.83 -22.99
N SER A 230 0.57 -10.93 -21.71
CA SER A 230 -0.33 -11.94 -21.15
C SER A 230 -0.95 -11.45 -19.85
N TYR A 231 -2.00 -12.15 -19.40
CA TYR A 231 -2.65 -11.90 -18.11
C TYR A 231 -2.04 -12.73 -16.96
N TRP A 232 -0.93 -13.44 -17.20
CA TRP A 232 -0.19 -14.16 -16.16
C TRP A 232 0.65 -13.19 -15.32
N VAL A 233 -0.06 -12.34 -14.59
CA VAL A 233 0.50 -11.31 -13.72
C VAL A 233 0.03 -11.56 -12.30
N LEU A 234 0.96 -11.75 -11.38
CA LEU A 234 0.66 -12.12 -9.99
C LEU A 234 0.75 -10.90 -9.07
N PRO A 235 -0.24 -10.66 -8.19
CA PRO A 235 -0.16 -9.62 -7.17
C PRO A 235 0.76 -10.06 -6.04
N ARG A 236 1.57 -9.13 -5.52
CA ARG A 236 2.35 -9.31 -4.29
C ARG A 236 2.17 -8.12 -3.36
N ILE A 237 1.90 -8.41 -2.09
CA ILE A 237 1.83 -7.41 -1.02
C ILE A 237 3.25 -6.86 -0.80
N ALA A 238 3.40 -5.54 -0.81
CA ALA A 238 4.67 -4.84 -0.72
C ALA A 238 4.59 -3.65 0.23
N ASP A 239 5.74 -3.11 0.57
CA ASP A 239 5.93 -1.97 1.49
C ASP A 239 5.54 -2.26 2.95
N PHE A 240 6.51 -2.80 3.68
CA PHE A 240 6.37 -3.14 5.10
C PHE A 240 6.91 -2.06 6.03
N GLY A 241 7.11 -0.82 5.54
CA GLY A 241 7.66 0.27 6.34
C GLY A 241 6.77 0.72 7.51
N LEU A 242 5.47 0.40 7.46
CA LEU A 242 4.51 0.65 8.53
C LEU A 242 4.03 -0.64 9.23
N ALA A 243 4.53 -1.81 8.82
CA ALA A 243 4.06 -3.08 9.35
C ALA A 243 4.45 -3.28 10.82
N HIS A 244 3.71 -4.11 11.56
CA HIS A 244 3.95 -4.35 12.98
C HIS A 244 3.88 -5.83 13.34
N HIS A 245 4.78 -6.28 14.22
CA HIS A 245 4.65 -7.56 14.88
C HIS A 245 3.54 -7.52 15.93
N VAL A 246 2.76 -8.60 16.02
CA VAL A 246 1.82 -8.82 17.13
C VAL A 246 2.48 -9.78 18.12
N ASP A 247 3.14 -9.23 19.13
CA ASP A 247 3.81 -10.04 20.17
C ASP A 247 2.91 -10.38 21.36
N GLY A 248 1.68 -9.84 21.40
CA GLY A 248 0.69 -10.04 22.46
C GLY A 248 1.07 -9.41 23.80
N LYS A 249 2.19 -8.69 23.91
CA LYS A 249 2.64 -8.10 25.17
C LYS A 249 1.95 -6.79 25.49
N ARG A 250 1.61 -6.00 24.46
CA ARG A 250 0.91 -4.72 24.59
C ARG A 250 -0.15 -4.56 23.50
N PRO A 251 -1.28 -3.89 23.82
CA PRO A 251 -2.28 -3.57 22.81
C PRO A 251 -1.74 -2.52 21.84
N LEU A 252 -1.74 -2.84 20.55
CA LEU A 252 -1.43 -1.90 19.47
C LEU A 252 -2.66 -0.98 19.26
N ARG A 253 -2.46 0.33 19.35
CA ARG A 253 -3.54 1.33 19.36
C ARG A 253 -3.22 2.62 18.62
N HIS A 254 -1.97 2.81 18.20
CA HIS A 254 -1.55 4.03 17.53
C HIS A 254 -2.20 4.15 16.14
N PRO A 255 -2.20 5.36 15.53
CA PRO A 255 -2.74 5.57 14.20
C PRO A 255 -2.03 4.72 13.16
N ILE A 256 -2.82 4.05 12.33
CA ILE A 256 -2.40 3.25 11.19
C ILE A 256 -3.42 3.45 10.06
N GLN A 257 -3.15 2.86 8.89
CA GLN A 257 -4.00 2.89 7.71
C GLN A 257 -4.12 4.27 7.05
N PRO A 258 -4.28 4.30 5.73
CA PRO A 258 -4.59 5.54 5.03
C PRO A 258 -6.05 5.93 5.30
N PRO A 259 -6.41 7.24 5.20
CA PRO A 259 -7.71 7.74 5.62
C PRO A 259 -8.96 6.98 5.10
N LEU A 260 -8.95 6.58 3.82
CA LEU A 260 -10.04 5.84 3.17
C LEU A 260 -10.20 4.39 3.67
N TYR A 261 -9.17 3.89 4.35
CA TYR A 261 -9.02 2.50 4.74
C TYR A 261 -9.09 2.31 6.25
N HIS A 262 -9.22 3.38 7.05
CA HIS A 262 -9.34 3.26 8.50
C HIS A 262 -10.43 2.28 8.90
N ALA A 263 -10.06 1.30 9.72
CA ALA A 263 -10.98 0.38 10.36
C ALA A 263 -11.70 1.07 11.54
N PRO A 264 -12.91 0.63 11.92
CA PRO A 264 -13.68 1.21 13.01
C PRO A 264 -12.90 1.30 14.33
N GLU A 265 -12.18 0.25 14.71
CA GLU A 265 -11.38 0.21 15.94
C GLU A 265 -10.24 1.23 15.91
N VAL A 266 -9.67 1.51 14.74
CA VAL A 266 -8.59 2.50 14.57
C VAL A 266 -9.12 3.91 14.78
N LEU A 267 -10.25 4.25 14.15
CA LEU A 267 -10.90 5.57 14.32
C LEU A 267 -11.34 5.83 15.77
N LEU A 268 -11.74 4.78 16.47
CA LEU A 268 -12.22 4.85 17.84
C LEU A 268 -11.09 4.70 18.89
N GLY A 269 -9.83 4.58 18.45
CA GLY A 269 -8.67 4.45 19.33
C GLY A 269 -8.59 3.12 20.09
N ALA A 270 -9.41 2.14 19.72
CA ALA A 270 -9.44 0.82 20.31
C ALA A 270 -8.25 -0.03 19.82
N PRO A 271 -7.85 -1.08 20.58
CA PRO A 271 -6.82 -2.01 20.15
C PRO A 271 -7.15 -2.67 18.82
N TRP A 272 -6.15 -2.73 17.94
CA TRP A 272 -6.23 -3.37 16.64
C TRP A 272 -5.22 -4.52 16.52
N SER A 273 -5.42 -5.37 15.51
CA SER A 273 -4.58 -6.53 15.22
C SER A 273 -4.72 -6.89 13.72
N TYR A 274 -4.49 -8.16 13.36
CA TYR A 274 -4.57 -8.70 11.99
C TYR A 274 -5.86 -8.35 11.25
N SER A 275 -6.98 -8.26 11.97
CA SER A 275 -8.30 -7.92 11.46
C SER A 275 -8.37 -6.52 10.82
N ALA A 276 -7.42 -5.62 11.11
CA ALA A 276 -7.30 -4.33 10.46
C ALA A 276 -6.96 -4.49 8.96
N ASP A 277 -6.04 -5.39 8.61
CA ASP A 277 -5.72 -5.70 7.20
C ASP A 277 -6.91 -6.36 6.48
N ILE A 278 -7.69 -7.19 7.20
CA ILE A 278 -8.89 -7.80 6.63
C ILE A 278 -9.94 -6.75 6.28
N TRP A 279 -10.12 -5.73 7.13
CA TRP A 279 -10.98 -4.59 6.80
C TRP A 279 -10.48 -3.89 5.54
N ASN A 280 -9.17 -3.63 5.46
CA ASN A 280 -8.56 -3.00 4.29
C ASN A 280 -8.77 -3.82 3.01
N LEU A 281 -8.67 -5.15 3.08
CA LEU A 281 -8.97 -6.03 1.97
C LEU A 281 -10.43 -5.89 1.52
N GLY A 282 -11.38 -5.82 2.46
CA GLY A 282 -12.80 -5.62 2.13
C GLY A 282 -13.06 -4.31 1.37
N VAL A 283 -12.42 -3.22 1.80
CA VAL A 283 -12.49 -1.92 1.10
C VAL A 283 -11.82 -2.02 -0.28
N LEU A 284 -10.60 -2.57 -0.34
CA LEU A 284 -9.82 -2.76 -1.56
C LEU A 284 -10.59 -3.55 -2.62
N LEU A 285 -11.20 -4.68 -2.25
CA LEU A 285 -11.94 -5.52 -3.20
C LEU A 285 -13.18 -4.82 -3.74
N PHE A 286 -13.89 -4.05 -2.91
CA PHE A 286 -14.98 -3.21 -3.39
C PHE A 286 -14.49 -2.18 -4.41
N GLU A 287 -13.39 -1.48 -4.11
CA GLU A 287 -12.84 -0.45 -5.00
C GLU A 287 -12.41 -1.01 -6.35
N LEU A 288 -11.78 -2.19 -6.36
CA LEU A 288 -11.37 -2.86 -7.59
C LEU A 288 -12.55 -3.33 -8.43
N LEU A 289 -13.62 -3.80 -7.77
CA LEU A 289 -14.82 -4.28 -8.43
C LEU A 289 -15.64 -3.15 -9.03
N GLU A 290 -15.92 -2.10 -8.25
CA GLU A 290 -16.81 -1.00 -8.64
C GLU A 290 -16.07 0.18 -9.30
N ASN A 291 -14.74 0.13 -9.35
CA ASN A 291 -13.86 1.19 -9.84
C ASN A 291 -14.15 2.56 -9.20
N ARG A 292 -14.56 2.56 -7.93
CA ARG A 292 -14.88 3.75 -7.12
C ARG A 292 -14.70 3.46 -5.64
N GLN A 293 -14.45 4.50 -4.86
CA GLN A 293 -14.31 4.40 -3.40
C GLN A 293 -15.60 3.91 -2.74
N LEU A 294 -15.46 3.06 -1.72
CA LEU A 294 -16.58 2.61 -0.89
C LEU A 294 -17.15 3.78 -0.08
N PHE A 295 -16.28 4.52 0.60
CA PHE A 295 -16.61 5.72 1.37
C PHE A 295 -16.23 6.96 0.56
N ARG A 296 -17.18 7.86 0.30
CA ARG A 296 -17.02 8.95 -0.70
C ARG A 296 -17.08 10.34 -0.09
N HIS A 297 -17.76 10.48 1.04
CA HIS A 297 -18.04 11.75 1.68
C HIS A 297 -17.28 11.85 3.00
N LEU A 298 -15.95 11.73 2.94
CA LEU A 298 -15.08 11.72 4.12
C LEU A 298 -14.59 13.11 4.57
N GLU A 299 -14.88 14.13 3.77
CA GLU A 299 -14.40 15.48 4.00
C GLU A 299 -15.45 16.36 4.69
N SER A 300 -14.98 17.26 5.54
CA SER A 300 -15.77 18.39 6.04
C SER A 300 -16.16 19.34 4.91
N GLN A 301 -17.04 20.31 5.20
CA GLN A 301 -17.37 21.38 4.25
C GLN A 301 -16.16 22.20 3.76
N LYS A 302 -15.01 22.10 4.45
CA LYS A 302 -13.75 22.75 4.09
C LYS A 302 -12.82 21.86 3.24
N GLY A 303 -13.26 20.68 2.82
CA GLY A 303 -12.46 19.75 2.00
C GLY A 303 -11.37 19.00 2.79
N VAL A 304 -11.54 18.86 4.11
CA VAL A 304 -10.55 18.19 4.98
C VAL A 304 -11.15 16.90 5.50
N TYR A 305 -10.42 15.78 5.38
CA TYR A 305 -10.80 14.49 5.94
C TYR A 305 -11.18 14.59 7.43
N THR A 306 -12.26 13.92 7.85
CA THR A 306 -12.64 13.83 9.26
C THR A 306 -13.14 12.44 9.65
N ALA A 307 -12.75 11.97 10.84
CA ALA A 307 -13.21 10.69 11.37
C ALA A 307 -14.73 10.64 11.58
N GLN A 308 -15.37 11.74 11.98
CA GLN A 308 -16.84 11.78 12.11
C GLN A 308 -17.55 11.56 10.76
N ALA A 309 -17.05 12.11 9.65
CA ALA A 309 -17.65 11.88 8.34
C ALA A 309 -17.48 10.42 7.90
N HIS A 310 -16.33 9.83 8.21
CA HIS A 310 -16.07 8.41 7.93
C HIS A 310 -16.99 7.48 8.74
N LEU A 311 -17.12 7.71 10.06
CA LEU A 311 -18.06 6.95 10.89
C LEU A 311 -19.51 7.12 10.43
N ALA A 312 -19.90 8.30 9.95
CA ALA A 312 -21.24 8.55 9.42
C ALA A 312 -21.53 7.70 8.16
N GLU A 313 -20.57 7.58 7.24
CA GLU A 313 -20.66 6.70 6.08
C GLU A 313 -20.72 5.22 6.48
N MET A 314 -19.90 4.79 7.46
CA MET A 314 -19.98 3.43 7.99
C MET A 314 -21.35 3.14 8.62
N ILE A 315 -21.92 4.08 9.38
CA ILE A 315 -23.27 3.94 9.97
C ILE A 315 -24.35 3.87 8.90
N ALA A 316 -24.23 4.64 7.81
CA ALA A 316 -25.16 4.56 6.69
C ALA A 316 -25.11 3.17 6.03
N LEU A 317 -23.91 2.64 5.77
CA LEU A 317 -23.72 1.36 5.07
C LEU A 317 -24.06 0.13 5.91
N PHE A 318 -23.72 0.14 7.21
CA PHE A 318 -23.73 -1.04 8.07
C PHE A 318 -24.71 -0.95 9.24
N GLY A 319 -25.38 0.18 9.42
CA GLY A 319 -26.15 0.48 10.64
C GLY A 319 -25.25 0.92 11.80
N PRO A 320 -25.84 1.26 12.96
CA PRO A 320 -25.09 1.74 14.12
C PRO A 320 -24.09 0.69 14.63
N PRO A 321 -22.92 1.11 15.16
CA PRO A 321 -21.97 0.19 15.75
C PRO A 321 -22.56 -0.48 17.01
N PRO A 322 -22.12 -1.70 17.33
CA PRO A 322 -22.54 -2.38 18.55
C PRO A 322 -22.00 -1.68 19.80
N GLN A 323 -22.76 -1.76 20.89
CA GLN A 323 -22.45 -1.13 22.18
C GLN A 323 -21.04 -1.45 22.69
N LYS A 324 -20.57 -2.69 22.48
CA LYS A 324 -19.22 -3.13 22.85
C LYS A 324 -18.13 -2.25 22.24
N LEU A 325 -18.28 -1.85 20.97
CA LEU A 325 -17.29 -1.01 20.28
C LEU A 325 -17.32 0.44 20.80
N ILE A 326 -18.51 0.94 21.13
CA ILE A 326 -18.68 2.28 21.74
C ILE A 326 -18.04 2.31 23.15
N GLU A 327 -18.15 1.23 23.91
CA GLU A 327 -17.48 1.11 25.21
C GLU A 327 -15.95 1.09 25.08
N GLN A 328 -15.43 0.47 24.02
CA GLN A 328 -13.99 0.50 23.73
C GLN A 328 -13.50 1.92 23.42
N GLU A 329 -14.24 2.73 22.65
CA GLU A 329 -13.88 4.15 22.44
C GLU A 329 -13.74 4.87 23.79
N LYS A 330 -14.75 4.76 24.66
CA LYS A 330 -14.75 5.40 25.99
C LYS A 330 -13.59 4.94 26.85
N GLN A 331 -13.20 3.67 26.72
CA GLN A 331 -12.08 3.10 27.46
C GLN A 331 -10.72 3.61 26.97
N TRP A 332 -10.55 3.81 25.65
CA TRP A 332 -9.23 3.96 25.05
C TRP A 332 -8.91 5.33 24.45
N CYS A 333 -9.92 6.14 24.11
CA CYS A 333 -9.70 7.38 23.34
C CYS A 333 -8.80 8.41 24.04
N ASP A 334 -8.79 8.42 25.38
CA ASP A 334 -7.96 9.30 26.21
C ASP A 334 -6.65 8.66 26.70
N VAL A 335 -6.43 7.37 26.40
CA VAL A 335 -5.25 6.65 26.87
C VAL A 335 -4.07 6.98 25.96
N PRO A 336 -2.99 7.61 26.46
CA PRO A 336 -1.85 7.96 25.65
C PRO A 336 -1.23 6.75 24.94
N TRP A 337 -0.70 6.97 23.75
CA TRP A 337 0.12 6.00 23.04
C TRP A 337 1.55 5.99 23.58
N ASP A 338 2.35 5.01 23.16
CA ASP A 338 3.75 4.87 23.58
C ASP A 338 4.65 6.00 23.05
N ARG A 339 4.19 6.73 22.01
CA ARG A 339 4.81 7.93 21.46
C ARG A 339 3.77 8.84 20.80
N SER A 340 4.13 10.10 20.57
CA SER A 340 3.32 11.04 19.80
C SER A 340 3.32 10.69 18.30
N PHE A 341 2.24 11.01 17.60
CA PHE A 341 2.10 10.84 16.15
C PHE A 341 1.71 12.14 15.46
N PRO A 342 2.29 12.47 14.29
CA PRO A 342 1.96 13.69 13.58
C PRO A 342 0.58 13.54 12.91
N GLY A 343 -0.33 14.45 13.21
CA GLY A 343 -1.59 14.55 12.51
C GLY A 343 -1.48 15.30 11.18
N PRO A 344 -2.60 15.42 10.44
CA PRO A 344 -2.62 16.03 9.11
C PRO A 344 -2.22 17.51 9.09
N ASP A 345 -2.33 18.21 10.21
CA ASP A 345 -1.94 19.62 10.39
C ASP A 345 -0.47 19.81 10.77
N GLY A 346 0.28 18.71 10.92
CA GLY A 346 1.67 18.70 11.38
C GLY A 346 1.82 18.79 12.90
N THR A 347 0.73 18.89 13.65
CA THR A 347 0.75 18.85 15.12
C THR A 347 0.94 17.41 15.59
N TRP A 348 1.72 17.23 16.64
CA TRP A 348 1.93 15.92 17.27
C TRP A 348 0.86 15.68 18.34
N TYR A 349 0.26 14.49 18.31
CA TYR A 349 -0.81 14.08 19.21
C TYR A 349 -0.44 12.82 19.98
N ASP A 350 -0.91 12.72 21.22
CA ASP A 350 -0.59 11.60 22.11
C ASP A 350 -1.76 10.62 22.28
N THR A 351 -2.98 11.05 21.96
CA THR A 351 -4.20 10.28 22.15
C THR A 351 -5.05 10.20 20.89
N ALA A 352 -5.89 9.15 20.80
CA ALA A 352 -6.83 8.99 19.70
C ALA A 352 -7.89 10.09 19.68
N ARG A 353 -8.30 10.60 20.84
CA ARG A 353 -9.23 11.73 20.94
C ARG A 353 -8.69 12.96 20.24
N GLU A 354 -7.45 13.34 20.52
CA GLU A 354 -6.85 14.53 19.93
C GLU A 354 -6.59 14.33 18.43
N TYR A 355 -6.11 13.16 18.03
CA TYR A 355 -5.78 12.86 16.64
C TYR A 355 -7.01 12.73 15.73
N TYR A 356 -8.06 12.03 16.16
CA TYR A 356 -9.26 11.76 15.35
C TYR A 356 -10.42 12.72 15.65
N GLY A 357 -10.40 13.44 16.77
CA GLY A 357 -11.43 14.42 17.13
C GLY A 357 -12.63 13.87 17.91
N GLY A 358 -12.48 12.73 18.59
CA GLY A 358 -13.52 12.11 19.41
C GLY A 358 -13.91 12.92 20.67
N PRO A 359 -14.92 12.46 21.45
CA PRO A 359 -15.64 11.21 21.31
C PRO A 359 -16.80 11.37 20.33
N PHE A 360 -17.12 10.32 19.59
CA PHE A 360 -18.15 10.37 18.55
C PHE A 360 -19.54 9.95 19.04
N PHE A 361 -19.62 9.38 20.25
CA PHE A 361 -20.87 8.89 20.83
C PHE A 361 -21.16 9.54 22.18
N ASP A 362 -22.44 9.82 22.43
CA ASP A 362 -22.91 10.41 23.69
C ASP A 362 -22.92 9.38 24.85
N SER A 363 -23.36 9.83 26.03
CA SER A 363 -23.46 8.96 27.21
C SER A 363 -24.45 7.80 27.04
N LYS A 364 -25.40 7.91 26.10
CA LYS A 364 -26.39 6.89 25.76
C LYS A 364 -25.98 6.01 24.58
N GLY A 365 -24.81 6.26 23.98
CA GLY A 365 -24.30 5.52 22.83
C GLY A 365 -24.85 5.99 21.49
N HIS A 366 -25.47 7.17 21.42
CA HIS A 366 -25.90 7.74 20.15
C HIS A 366 -24.76 8.49 19.48
N PHE A 367 -24.60 8.30 18.18
CA PHE A 367 -23.65 9.06 17.38
C PHE A 367 -24.00 10.55 17.41
N THR A 368 -23.04 11.41 17.73
CA THR A 368 -23.29 12.85 17.98
C THR A 368 -23.46 13.66 16.69
N HIS A 369 -23.05 13.12 15.53
CA HIS A 369 -23.10 13.79 14.23
C HIS A 369 -24.18 13.19 13.29
N THR A 370 -25.38 12.91 13.80
CA THR A 370 -26.46 12.28 13.01
C THR A 370 -26.83 13.02 11.72
N GLN A 371 -26.65 14.34 11.67
CA GLN A 371 -26.98 15.20 10.53
C GLN A 371 -26.11 14.97 9.29
N ILE A 372 -24.93 14.37 9.44
CA ILE A 372 -24.02 14.09 8.32
C ILE A 372 -24.09 12.63 7.85
N ILE A 373 -24.93 11.78 8.47
CA ILE A 373 -25.15 10.40 8.02
C ILE A 373 -25.85 10.45 6.65
N PRO A 374 -25.24 9.90 5.58
CA PRO A 374 -25.90 9.78 4.28
C PRO A 374 -27.21 9.00 4.40
N LYS A 375 -28.26 9.51 3.75
CA LYS A 375 -29.58 8.85 3.72
C LYS A 375 -29.67 7.89 2.54
N ASP A 376 -30.42 6.81 2.73
CA ASP A 376 -30.77 5.85 1.68
C ASP A 376 -29.55 5.21 0.97
N VAL A 377 -28.45 5.05 1.70
CA VAL A 377 -27.25 4.34 1.22
C VAL A 377 -27.21 2.95 1.86
N ARG A 378 -27.06 1.90 1.05
CA ARG A 378 -26.88 0.52 1.53
C ARG A 378 -25.74 -0.11 0.77
N LEU A 379 -24.99 -1.00 1.44
CA LEU A 379 -23.90 -1.74 0.79
C LEU A 379 -24.38 -2.50 -0.46
N ASP A 380 -25.58 -3.10 -0.40
CA ASP A 380 -26.18 -3.84 -1.52
C ASP A 380 -26.40 -2.95 -2.75
N ASP A 381 -26.80 -1.70 -2.56
CA ASP A 381 -27.05 -0.75 -3.64
C ASP A 381 -25.75 -0.17 -4.19
N CYS A 382 -24.66 -0.27 -3.42
CA CYS A 382 -23.33 0.15 -3.85
C CYS A 382 -22.67 -0.83 -4.83
N VAL A 383 -23.07 -2.10 -4.87
CA VAL A 383 -22.55 -3.07 -5.85
C VAL A 383 -23.42 -3.05 -7.10
N THR A 384 -22.92 -2.44 -8.18
CA THR A 384 -23.66 -2.17 -9.41
C THR A 384 -23.18 -2.98 -10.61
N CYS A 385 -21.92 -3.46 -10.60
CA CYS A 385 -21.35 -4.20 -11.73
C CYS A 385 -21.71 -5.70 -11.73
N LEU A 386 -22.25 -6.23 -10.62
CA LEU A 386 -22.70 -7.61 -10.48
C LEU A 386 -24.22 -7.68 -10.36
N THR A 387 -24.80 -8.82 -10.74
CA THR A 387 -26.24 -9.08 -10.60
C THR A 387 -26.53 -10.52 -10.15
N GLY A 388 -27.73 -10.77 -9.65
CA GLY A 388 -28.19 -12.11 -9.26
C GLY A 388 -27.29 -12.79 -8.24
N LYS A 389 -27.12 -14.12 -8.39
CA LYS A 389 -26.34 -14.96 -7.48
C LYS A 389 -24.89 -14.50 -7.29
N GLU A 390 -24.26 -13.96 -8.33
CA GLU A 390 -22.87 -13.50 -8.26
C GLU A 390 -22.74 -12.28 -7.34
N LYS A 391 -23.68 -11.33 -7.44
CA LYS A 391 -23.76 -10.17 -6.52
C LYS A 391 -24.00 -10.62 -5.08
N GLU A 392 -24.91 -11.57 -4.87
CA GLU A 392 -25.20 -12.10 -3.54
C GLU A 392 -23.97 -12.76 -2.90
N LEU A 393 -23.23 -13.57 -3.65
CA LEU A 393 -22.01 -14.21 -3.19
C LEU A 393 -20.93 -13.18 -2.84
N PHE A 394 -20.69 -12.20 -3.72
CA PHE A 394 -19.72 -11.13 -3.45
C PHE A 394 -20.08 -10.33 -2.19
N LEU A 395 -21.34 -9.91 -2.07
CA LEU A 395 -21.82 -9.17 -0.89
C LEU A 395 -21.66 -9.98 0.39
N ASN A 396 -21.93 -11.28 0.36
CA ASN A 396 -21.71 -12.17 1.50
C ASN A 396 -20.22 -12.30 1.85
N PHE A 397 -19.35 -12.34 0.85
CA PHE A 397 -17.90 -12.38 1.04
C PHE A 397 -17.36 -11.11 1.68
N VAL A 398 -17.64 -9.93 1.12
CA VAL A 398 -17.14 -8.65 1.68
C VAL A 398 -17.73 -8.34 3.05
N ARG A 399 -18.97 -8.77 3.35
CA ARG A 399 -19.55 -8.65 4.70
C ARG A 399 -18.81 -9.47 5.76
N LYS A 400 -18.04 -10.49 5.39
CA LYS A 400 -17.18 -11.23 6.34
C LYS A 400 -15.94 -10.43 6.73
N MET A 401 -15.59 -9.40 5.97
CA MET A 401 -14.46 -8.50 6.20
C MET A 401 -14.91 -7.16 6.81
N LEU A 402 -16.00 -6.60 6.31
CA LEU A 402 -16.53 -5.29 6.72
C LEU A 402 -17.47 -5.43 7.93
N ARG A 403 -16.89 -5.81 9.08
CA ARG A 403 -17.58 -5.88 10.37
C ARG A 403 -17.12 -4.79 11.32
N TRP A 404 -18.05 -4.26 12.11
CA TRP A 404 -17.78 -3.31 13.18
C TRP A 404 -16.79 -3.86 14.20
N LEU A 405 -17.06 -5.06 14.71
CA LEU A 405 -16.20 -5.70 15.71
C LEU A 405 -15.03 -6.44 15.01
N PRO A 406 -13.78 -6.17 15.40
CA PRO A 406 -12.61 -6.79 14.79
C PRO A 406 -12.62 -8.32 14.88
N GLU A 407 -13.08 -8.87 16.00
CA GLU A 407 -13.17 -10.32 16.26
C GLU A 407 -14.27 -11.04 15.46
N GLU A 408 -15.20 -10.31 14.85
CA GLU A 408 -16.22 -10.88 13.96
C GLU A 408 -15.75 -11.00 12.51
N ARG A 409 -14.60 -10.38 12.18
CA ARG A 409 -14.02 -10.48 10.84
C ARG A 409 -13.39 -11.84 10.67
N LYS A 410 -13.65 -12.45 9.51
CA LYS A 410 -13.02 -13.72 9.15
C LYS A 410 -11.53 -13.53 8.90
N THR A 411 -10.74 -14.50 9.34
CA THR A 411 -9.30 -14.51 9.06
C THR A 411 -9.05 -14.72 7.57
N ALA A 412 -7.85 -14.38 7.10
CA ALA A 412 -7.47 -14.64 5.71
C ALA A 412 -7.66 -16.12 5.33
N LYS A 413 -7.28 -17.04 6.22
CA LYS A 413 -7.46 -18.48 6.05
C LYS A 413 -8.93 -18.88 5.86
N GLU A 414 -9.83 -18.40 6.71
CA GLU A 414 -11.27 -18.71 6.59
C GLU A 414 -11.90 -18.09 5.33
N LEU A 415 -11.41 -16.94 4.87
CA LEU A 415 -11.91 -16.28 3.65
C LEU A 415 -11.52 -17.03 2.38
N ARG A 416 -10.39 -17.75 2.36
CA ARG A 416 -9.99 -18.59 1.22
C ARG A 416 -10.92 -19.77 0.96
N GLU A 417 -11.71 -20.16 1.96
CA GLU A 417 -12.73 -21.20 1.84
C GLU A 417 -14.08 -20.64 1.35
N ASP A 418 -14.17 -19.34 1.05
CA ASP A 418 -15.43 -18.71 0.64
C ASP A 418 -15.89 -19.15 -0.77
N PRO A 419 -17.16 -19.55 -0.94
CA PRO A 419 -17.69 -19.96 -2.24
C PRO A 419 -17.60 -18.90 -3.36
N TRP A 420 -17.55 -17.60 -3.03
CA TRP A 420 -17.44 -16.56 -4.05
C TRP A 420 -16.16 -16.68 -4.89
N LEU A 421 -15.04 -17.10 -4.29
CA LEU A 421 -13.76 -17.26 -4.97
C LEU A 421 -13.81 -18.34 -6.07
N TYR A 422 -14.70 -19.32 -5.93
CA TYR A 422 -14.76 -20.51 -6.78
C TYR A 422 -16.06 -20.60 -7.59
N SER A 423 -16.95 -19.61 -7.52
CA SER A 423 -18.29 -19.66 -8.14
C SER A 423 -18.29 -19.77 -9.66
N ASP A 424 -17.15 -19.50 -10.31
CA ASP A 424 -16.97 -19.68 -11.76
C ASP A 424 -16.49 -21.09 -12.14
N LEU A 425 -15.91 -21.84 -11.18
CA LEU A 425 -15.49 -23.24 -11.40
C LEU A 425 -16.68 -24.20 -11.37
N ASP A 426 -17.76 -23.84 -10.67
CA ASP A 426 -19.01 -24.62 -10.63
C ASP A 426 -19.84 -24.52 -11.93
N LYS A 427 -19.40 -23.73 -12.91
CA LYS A 427 -20.10 -23.51 -14.19
C LYS A 427 -19.57 -24.38 -15.34
N THR A 428 -18.52 -25.18 -15.10
CA THR A 428 -18.01 -26.22 -16.00
C THR A 428 -18.51 -27.59 -15.56
#